data_AF-A0A660XV34-F1
#
_entry.id   AF-A0A660XV34-F1
#
_cell.length_a   1.000
_cell.length_b   1.000
_cell.length_c   1.000
_cell.angle_alpha   90.00
_cell.angle_beta   90.00
_cell.angle_gamma   90.00
#
_symmetry.space_group_name_H-M   'P 1'
#
loop_
_entity.id
_entity.type
_entity.pdbx_description
1 polymer ?
#
loop_
_entity_poly.entity_id
_entity_poly.type
_entity_poly.pdbx_seq_one_letter_code
_entity_poly.pdbx_strand_id
1 'polypeptide(L)'
;MPYTSYQVALAGLLHDIGKFWQRTGASTPREFTKEDYGEHGAHAAFSAEFVGKYVPEAFREGLGAVLYHHNPKDFLSFLIAVSDWLSSGERQEAPESSKPLHLRSVFDRIRLQDGPPPAQGEWYYPLRAISLEADDVFPRPGKALSDRKEHEDLWKAFQGEVARLGGMGQREYLETLYYLLLKYTWSIPSAYYKAIPDVSLFDHSRTTAAIAVCLNAQGTSEEDLGKLMESLRRRDREGLSDPLFLLVGGDISGIQDFLYTLTSQGAAKGLRGRSLYLQLLLGAIAHFLLRKLDLPLVNLLYIGGGNFYFLAPLSAEEQLGALRREIAHKLLSLHRGDLYLALSWVKVAPSDFILDGGIPSPWMRKVDELFGKLN
;
A
#
# COMPACT_ATOMS: atom_id res chain seq x y z
N MET A 1 -21.99 -1.68 14.65
CA MET A 1 -20.70 -2.30 15.06
C MET A 1 -19.63 -1.75 14.13
N PRO A 2 -18.37 -1.59 14.58
CA PRO A 2 -17.29 -1.21 13.66
C PRO A 2 -17.18 -2.25 12.54
N TYR A 3 -16.86 -1.80 11.32
CA TYR A 3 -16.60 -2.70 10.20
C TYR A 3 -15.39 -3.57 10.51
N THR A 4 -15.35 -4.79 9.98
CA THR A 4 -14.16 -5.65 10.14
C THR A 4 -12.97 -5.07 9.38
N SER A 5 -11.75 -5.33 9.83
CA SER A 5 -10.52 -4.90 9.12
C SER A 5 -10.50 -5.38 7.66
N TYR A 6 -11.06 -6.56 7.37
CA TYR A 6 -11.12 -7.10 6.01
C TYR A 6 -12.13 -6.38 5.11
N GLN A 7 -13.29 -5.95 5.63
CA GLN A 7 -14.25 -5.13 4.89
C GLN A 7 -13.65 -3.76 4.54
N VAL A 8 -13.01 -3.11 5.52
CA VAL A 8 -12.36 -1.81 5.33
C VAL A 8 -11.20 -1.91 4.34
N ALA A 9 -10.37 -2.94 4.46
CA ALA A 9 -9.27 -3.18 3.52
C ALA A 9 -9.78 -3.39 2.09
N LEU A 10 -10.88 -4.12 1.91
CA LEU A 10 -11.47 -4.33 0.60
C LEU A 10 -12.01 -3.03 -0.01
N ALA A 11 -12.67 -2.19 0.78
CA ALA A 11 -13.12 -0.86 0.34
C ALA A 11 -11.94 0.04 -0.05
N GLY A 12 -10.89 0.08 0.77
CA GLY A 12 -9.68 0.86 0.50
C GLY A 12 -8.91 0.38 -0.72
N LEU A 13 -8.82 -0.93 -0.96
CA LEU A 13 -8.15 -1.45 -2.15
C LEU A 13 -8.92 -1.12 -3.44
N LEU A 14 -10.25 -1.13 -3.37
CA LEU A 14 -11.13 -1.01 -4.54
C LEU A 14 -11.65 0.41 -4.81
N HIS A 15 -11.45 1.39 -3.93
CA HIS A 15 -12.00 2.74 -4.10
C HIS A 15 -11.68 3.35 -5.49
N ASP A 16 -10.44 3.15 -5.94
CA ASP A 16 -9.91 3.69 -7.19
C ASP A 16 -9.76 2.66 -8.32
N ILE A 17 -10.26 1.42 -8.18
CA ILE A 17 -10.13 0.38 -9.23
C ILE A 17 -10.79 0.83 -10.55
N GLY A 18 -11.82 1.65 -10.45
CA GLY A 18 -12.49 2.25 -11.60
C GLY A 18 -11.59 3.12 -12.47
N LYS A 19 -10.46 3.64 -11.96
CA LYS A 19 -9.48 4.35 -12.78
C LYS A 19 -8.86 3.44 -13.83
N PHE A 20 -8.62 2.17 -13.50
CA PHE A 20 -8.11 1.18 -14.45
C PHE A 20 -9.14 0.94 -15.57
N TRP A 21 -10.40 0.69 -15.19
CA TRP A 21 -11.46 0.44 -16.16
C TRP A 21 -11.76 1.68 -17.02
N GLN A 22 -11.88 2.87 -16.43
CA GLN A 22 -12.15 4.12 -17.14
C GLN A 22 -11.13 4.40 -18.25
N ARG A 23 -9.84 4.09 -18.02
CA ARG A 23 -8.76 4.33 -18.99
C ARG A 23 -8.81 3.43 -20.23
N THR A 24 -9.61 2.36 -20.20
CA THR A 24 -9.94 1.57 -21.40
C THR A 24 -10.84 2.33 -22.38
N GLY A 25 -11.37 3.49 -21.98
CA GLY A 25 -12.32 4.26 -22.78
C GLY A 25 -13.72 3.64 -22.86
N ALA A 26 -14.06 2.77 -21.91
CA ALA A 26 -15.42 2.29 -21.70
C ALA A 26 -16.37 3.46 -21.37
N SER A 27 -17.64 3.34 -21.75
CA SER A 27 -18.65 4.34 -21.40
C SER A 27 -18.93 4.31 -19.90
N THR A 28 -19.06 5.48 -19.29
CA THR A 28 -19.40 5.61 -17.87
C THR A 28 -20.71 4.86 -17.55
N PRO A 29 -20.77 4.13 -16.43
CA PRO A 29 -21.99 3.44 -16.03
C PRO A 29 -23.10 4.45 -15.80
N ARG A 30 -24.26 4.24 -16.45
CA ARG A 30 -25.36 5.22 -16.45
C ARG A 30 -26.21 5.21 -15.17
N GLU A 31 -26.04 4.20 -14.33
CA GLU A 31 -26.81 4.01 -13.10
C GLU A 31 -26.41 5.01 -12.01
N PHE A 32 -25.23 5.62 -12.11
CA PHE A 32 -24.68 6.53 -11.10
C PHE A 32 -24.50 7.92 -11.68
N THR A 33 -24.78 8.94 -10.88
CA THR A 33 -24.71 10.35 -11.29
C THR A 33 -23.69 11.13 -10.46
N LYS A 34 -23.44 12.40 -10.83
CA LYS A 34 -22.53 13.28 -10.09
C LYS A 34 -22.98 13.52 -8.65
N GLU A 35 -24.27 13.41 -8.36
CA GLU A 35 -24.83 13.46 -7.01
C GLU A 35 -24.36 12.27 -6.14
N ASP A 36 -23.96 11.17 -6.76
CA ASP A 36 -23.38 10.02 -6.09
C ASP A 36 -21.88 10.21 -5.90
N TYR A 37 -21.15 10.30 -7.00
CA TYR A 37 -19.69 10.25 -6.97
C TYR A 37 -18.98 11.62 -6.92
N GLY A 38 -19.72 12.72 -6.84
CA GLY A 38 -19.17 14.07 -6.82
C GLY A 38 -18.65 14.58 -8.18
N GLU A 39 -18.21 15.84 -8.23
CA GLU A 39 -17.87 16.53 -9.49
C GLU A 39 -16.66 15.91 -10.22
N HIS A 40 -15.74 15.28 -9.48
CA HIS A 40 -14.48 14.76 -10.00
C HIS A 40 -14.30 13.25 -9.78
N GLY A 41 -15.33 12.54 -9.31
CA GLY A 41 -15.25 11.12 -8.95
C GLY A 41 -15.82 10.14 -9.98
N ALA A 42 -15.90 10.50 -11.27
CA ALA A 42 -16.57 9.63 -12.27
C ALA A 42 -15.99 8.20 -12.37
N HIS A 43 -14.73 7.98 -11.98
CA HIS A 43 -14.15 6.64 -11.89
C HIS A 43 -14.82 5.78 -10.81
N ALA A 44 -15.37 6.37 -9.76
CA ALA A 44 -16.03 5.68 -8.66
C ALA A 44 -17.27 4.90 -9.12
N ALA A 45 -17.96 5.36 -10.18
CA ALA A 45 -19.04 4.62 -10.84
C ALA A 45 -18.52 3.28 -11.42
N PHE A 46 -17.35 3.27 -12.05
CA PHE A 46 -16.71 2.05 -12.52
C PHE A 46 -16.24 1.15 -11.37
N SER A 47 -15.78 1.73 -10.25
CA SER A 47 -15.44 0.97 -9.05
C SER A 47 -16.69 0.25 -8.49
N ALA A 48 -17.83 0.93 -8.45
CA ALA A 48 -19.11 0.36 -8.01
C ALA A 48 -19.58 -0.77 -8.94
N GLU A 49 -19.50 -0.57 -10.26
CA GLU A 49 -19.82 -1.64 -11.23
C GLU A 49 -18.88 -2.84 -11.08
N PHE A 50 -17.59 -2.61 -10.85
CA PHE A 50 -16.62 -3.67 -10.59
C PHE A 50 -17.00 -4.48 -9.35
N VAL A 51 -17.37 -3.82 -8.25
CA VAL A 51 -17.85 -4.48 -7.03
C VAL A 51 -19.09 -5.33 -7.31
N GLY A 52 -20.08 -4.77 -8.00
CA GLY A 52 -21.32 -5.49 -8.35
C GLY A 52 -21.09 -6.72 -9.23
N LYS A 53 -20.05 -6.69 -10.07
CA LYS A 53 -19.75 -7.78 -11.01
C LYS A 53 -18.85 -8.86 -10.44
N TYR A 54 -17.82 -8.50 -9.67
CA TYR A 54 -16.73 -9.41 -9.34
C TYR A 54 -16.61 -9.75 -7.85
N VAL A 55 -17.09 -8.88 -6.95
CA VAL A 55 -17.03 -9.14 -5.51
C VAL A 55 -18.21 -10.05 -5.10
N PRO A 56 -17.98 -11.16 -4.39
CA PRO A 56 -19.05 -12.01 -3.86
C PRO A 56 -20.03 -11.20 -2.99
N GLU A 57 -21.32 -11.48 -3.10
CA GLU A 57 -22.38 -10.75 -2.39
C GLU A 57 -22.14 -10.66 -0.88
N ALA A 58 -21.68 -11.74 -0.26
CA ALA A 58 -21.35 -11.82 1.17
C ALA A 58 -20.25 -10.83 1.61
N PHE A 59 -19.46 -10.27 0.69
CA PHE A 59 -18.36 -9.34 0.99
C PHE A 59 -18.68 -7.90 0.59
N ARG A 60 -19.89 -7.62 0.09
CA ARG A 60 -20.27 -6.28 -0.42
C ARG A 60 -20.70 -5.29 0.64
N GLU A 61 -20.97 -5.75 1.86
CA GLU A 61 -21.31 -4.86 2.97
C GLU A 61 -20.22 -3.80 3.17
N GLY A 62 -20.62 -2.53 3.22
CA GLY A 62 -19.72 -1.39 3.34
C GLY A 62 -19.03 -0.94 2.04
N LEU A 63 -19.07 -1.73 0.96
CA LEU A 63 -18.40 -1.36 -0.29
C LEU A 63 -19.10 -0.22 -1.05
N GLY A 64 -20.23 0.30 -0.57
CA GLY A 64 -20.80 1.56 -1.07
C GLY A 64 -19.80 2.73 -1.00
N ALA A 65 -18.83 2.67 -0.07
CA ALA A 65 -17.77 3.66 0.05
C ALA A 65 -16.92 3.82 -1.23
N VAL A 66 -16.81 2.78 -2.08
CA VAL A 66 -16.07 2.92 -3.35
C VAL A 66 -16.74 3.92 -4.29
N LEU A 67 -18.06 4.08 -4.21
CA LEU A 67 -18.82 5.05 -5.00
C LEU A 67 -18.76 6.45 -4.37
N TYR A 68 -18.91 6.52 -3.05
CA TYR A 68 -19.14 7.78 -2.33
C TYR A 68 -17.87 8.44 -1.76
N HIS A 69 -16.67 7.88 -1.90
CA HIS A 69 -15.46 8.48 -1.29
C HIS A 69 -15.11 9.91 -1.77
N HIS A 70 -15.60 10.36 -2.93
CA HIS A 70 -15.48 11.76 -3.39
C HIS A 70 -16.61 12.67 -2.90
N ASN A 71 -17.70 12.10 -2.41
CA ASN A 71 -18.84 12.79 -1.81
C ASN A 71 -19.39 11.97 -0.62
N PRO A 72 -18.67 11.90 0.51
CA PRO A 72 -18.98 10.97 1.60
C PRO A 72 -20.39 11.16 2.17
N LYS A 73 -21.09 10.04 2.39
CA LYS A 73 -22.49 10.00 2.88
C LYS A 73 -22.66 9.17 4.16
N ASP A 74 -21.64 8.42 4.54
CA ASP A 74 -21.64 7.50 5.67
C ASP A 74 -20.22 7.36 6.26
N PHE A 75 -20.13 6.78 7.45
CA PHE A 75 -18.87 6.55 8.15
C PHE A 75 -17.76 5.95 7.26
N LEU A 76 -18.07 4.92 6.46
CA LEU A 76 -17.05 4.20 5.70
C LEU A 76 -16.58 5.01 4.48
N SER A 77 -17.47 5.76 3.82
CA SER A 77 -17.06 6.71 2.78
C SER A 77 -16.22 7.86 3.33
N PHE A 78 -16.51 8.36 4.54
CA PHE A 78 -15.65 9.33 5.23
C PHE A 78 -14.27 8.73 5.53
N LEU A 79 -14.25 7.52 6.07
CA LEU A 79 -13.02 6.80 6.40
C LEU A 79 -12.13 6.60 5.18
N ILE A 80 -12.70 6.13 4.06
CA ILE A 80 -11.97 5.94 2.81
C ILE A 80 -11.50 7.27 2.22
N ALA A 81 -12.33 8.32 2.26
CA ALA A 81 -11.97 9.64 1.76
C ALA A 81 -10.77 10.25 2.52
N VAL A 82 -10.81 10.23 3.85
CA VAL A 82 -9.70 10.71 4.69
C VAL A 82 -8.43 9.91 4.42
N SER A 83 -8.56 8.58 4.31
CA SER A 83 -7.42 7.70 4.07
C SER A 83 -6.80 7.90 2.68
N ASP A 84 -7.62 8.14 1.65
CA ASP A 84 -7.17 8.48 0.29
C ASP A 84 -6.39 9.78 0.26
N TRP A 85 -6.85 10.78 1.01
CA TRP A 85 -6.17 12.08 1.11
C TRP A 85 -4.85 11.98 1.87
N LEU A 86 -4.79 11.21 2.94
CA LEU A 86 -3.54 10.96 3.67
C LEU A 86 -2.53 10.20 2.80
N SER A 87 -2.96 9.14 2.09
CA SER A 87 -2.10 8.40 1.14
C SER A 87 -1.58 9.30 0.00
N SER A 88 -2.39 10.28 -0.43
CA SER A 88 -2.03 11.24 -1.46
C SER A 88 -1.17 12.41 -0.97
N GLY A 89 -0.92 12.53 0.34
CA GLY A 89 -0.27 13.70 0.96
C GLY A 89 1.17 13.96 0.49
N GLU A 90 1.84 12.93 -0.05
CA GLU A 90 3.19 13.06 -0.61
C GLU A 90 3.24 13.37 -2.11
N ARG A 91 2.09 13.54 -2.78
CA ARG A 91 2.06 13.83 -4.22
C ARG A 91 2.60 15.22 -4.51
N GLN A 92 3.43 15.29 -5.55
CA GLN A 92 3.93 16.56 -6.08
C GLN A 92 3.08 17.04 -7.25
N GLU A 93 2.80 18.33 -7.26
CA GLU A 93 1.98 18.96 -8.28
C GLU A 93 2.68 18.98 -9.65
N ALA A 94 1.90 18.84 -10.72
CA ALA A 94 2.37 18.88 -12.10
C ALA A 94 1.35 19.64 -12.98
N PRO A 95 1.67 19.97 -14.24
CA PRO A 95 0.69 20.51 -15.19
C PRO A 95 -0.49 19.53 -15.43
N GLU A 96 -1.64 20.06 -15.86
CA GLU A 96 -2.79 19.24 -16.23
C GLU A 96 -2.49 18.36 -17.46
N SER A 97 -2.84 17.07 -17.38
CA SER A 97 -2.89 16.17 -18.54
C SER A 97 -4.31 15.64 -18.70
N SER A 98 -4.87 15.82 -19.90
CA SER A 98 -6.18 15.26 -20.27
C SER A 98 -6.11 13.81 -20.75
N LYS A 99 -4.89 13.27 -20.94
CA LYS A 99 -4.66 11.90 -21.44
C LYS A 99 -3.96 11.04 -20.38
N PRO A 100 -4.30 9.74 -20.30
CA PRO A 100 -3.62 8.80 -19.43
C PRO A 100 -2.12 8.73 -19.71
N LEU A 101 -1.31 8.76 -18.65
CA LEU A 101 0.14 8.67 -18.71
C LEU A 101 0.65 7.26 -18.29
N HIS A 102 1.85 6.89 -18.72
CA HIS A 102 2.64 5.81 -18.14
C HIS A 102 3.21 6.22 -16.77
N LEU A 103 3.50 5.23 -15.93
CA LEU A 103 4.13 5.44 -14.63
C LEU A 103 5.58 5.86 -14.82
N ARG A 104 5.94 7.02 -14.28
CA ARG A 104 7.31 7.55 -14.28
C ARG A 104 8.17 6.78 -13.27
N SER A 105 9.41 6.51 -13.66
CA SER A 105 10.39 5.92 -12.77
C SER A 105 10.76 6.87 -11.63
N VAL A 106 10.66 6.38 -10.38
CA VAL A 106 11.15 7.10 -9.20
C VAL A 106 12.66 7.31 -9.24
N PHE A 107 13.41 6.43 -9.93
CA PHE A 107 14.87 6.50 -10.02
C PHE A 107 15.37 7.74 -10.76
N ASP A 108 14.59 8.30 -11.69
CA ASP A 108 14.93 9.53 -12.42
C ASP A 108 14.98 10.76 -11.51
N ARG A 109 14.35 10.64 -10.34
CA ARG A 109 14.18 11.72 -9.37
C ARG A 109 15.17 11.64 -8.23
N ILE A 110 15.92 10.53 -8.12
CA ILE A 110 16.96 10.39 -7.11
C ILE A 110 18.07 11.38 -7.42
N ARG A 111 18.49 12.11 -6.39
CA ARG A 111 19.65 13.01 -6.40
C ARG A 111 20.54 12.57 -5.26
N LEU A 112 21.75 12.12 -5.59
CA LEU A 112 22.75 11.74 -4.62
C LEU A 112 23.62 12.96 -4.35
N GLN A 113 23.87 13.27 -3.07
CA GLN A 113 24.68 14.43 -2.67
C GLN A 113 26.08 14.39 -3.29
N ASP A 114 26.70 13.20 -3.34
CA ASP A 114 28.04 12.95 -3.90
C ASP A 114 28.01 11.97 -5.09
N GLY A 115 26.89 11.87 -5.80
CA GLY A 115 26.74 10.92 -6.92
C GLY A 115 26.87 11.55 -8.31
N PRO A 116 26.78 10.71 -9.37
CA PRO A 116 26.75 11.20 -10.73
C PRO A 116 25.56 12.15 -10.96
N PRO A 117 25.65 13.06 -11.96
CA PRO A 117 24.50 13.88 -12.33
C PRO A 117 23.31 12.97 -12.65
N PRO A 118 22.08 13.44 -12.38
CA PRO A 118 20.89 12.67 -12.65
C PRO A 118 20.81 12.27 -14.12
N ALA A 119 20.24 11.09 -14.38
CA ALA A 119 20.03 10.60 -15.74
C ALA A 119 19.32 11.67 -16.60
N GLN A 120 19.82 11.89 -17.82
CA GLN A 120 19.16 12.79 -18.76
C GLN A 120 17.91 12.11 -19.33
N GLY A 121 16.78 12.80 -19.28
CA GLY A 121 15.50 12.32 -19.79
C GLY A 121 14.59 11.72 -18.73
N GLU A 122 13.39 11.36 -19.15
CA GLU A 122 12.37 10.75 -18.30
C GLU A 122 12.12 9.32 -18.77
N TRP A 123 12.02 8.44 -17.80
CA TRP A 123 11.86 7.01 -17.97
C TRP A 123 10.52 6.59 -17.43
N TYR A 124 9.86 5.71 -18.19
CA TYR A 124 8.52 5.26 -17.90
C TYR A 124 8.45 3.75 -17.91
N TYR A 125 7.70 3.18 -16.97
CA TYR A 125 7.43 1.76 -16.92
C TYR A 125 6.44 1.36 -18.02
N PRO A 126 6.63 0.19 -18.66
CA PRO A 126 5.67 -0.32 -19.63
C PRO A 126 4.35 -0.69 -18.93
N LEU A 127 3.24 -0.44 -19.62
CA LEU A 127 1.91 -0.77 -19.12
C LEU A 127 1.61 -2.27 -19.33
N ARG A 128 2.15 -3.12 -18.45
CA ARG A 128 2.08 -4.59 -18.55
C ARG A 128 1.85 -5.22 -17.18
N ALA A 129 1.32 -6.44 -17.18
CA ALA A 129 1.26 -7.24 -15.98
C ALA A 129 2.67 -7.60 -15.51
N ILE A 130 2.90 -7.67 -14.20
CA ILE A 130 4.22 -8.03 -13.66
C ILE A 130 4.62 -9.43 -14.15
N SER A 131 5.86 -9.55 -14.62
CA SER A 131 6.44 -10.81 -15.09
C SER A 131 7.93 -10.86 -14.72
N LEU A 132 8.58 -11.98 -15.03
CA LEU A 132 10.04 -12.11 -14.87
C LEU A 132 10.81 -11.61 -16.10
N GLU A 133 10.11 -11.18 -17.15
CA GLU A 133 10.73 -10.66 -18.36
C GLU A 133 11.19 -9.22 -18.14
N ALA A 134 12.48 -8.97 -18.37
CA ALA A 134 13.10 -7.65 -18.24
C ALA A 134 12.31 -6.55 -18.99
N ASP A 135 11.82 -6.90 -20.17
CA ASP A 135 11.04 -6.01 -21.03
C ASP A 135 9.70 -5.57 -20.44
N ASP A 136 9.16 -6.33 -19.48
CA ASP A 136 7.89 -6.03 -18.83
C ASP A 136 8.04 -5.21 -17.56
N VAL A 137 9.25 -5.14 -16.97
CA VAL A 137 9.45 -4.55 -15.63
C VAL A 137 10.43 -3.39 -15.60
N PHE A 138 11.36 -3.30 -16.55
CA PHE A 138 12.32 -2.19 -16.58
C PHE A 138 11.74 -0.96 -17.30
N PRO A 139 11.96 0.25 -16.75
CA PRO A 139 11.51 1.47 -17.38
C PRO A 139 12.33 1.74 -18.64
N ARG A 140 11.75 2.48 -19.58
CA ARG A 140 12.36 2.83 -20.87
C ARG A 140 12.34 4.34 -21.09
N PRO A 141 13.31 4.91 -21.82
CA PRO A 141 13.23 6.30 -22.21
C PRO A 141 12.09 6.45 -23.22
N GLY A 142 11.23 7.45 -23.05
CA GLY A 142 10.03 7.51 -23.88
C GLY A 142 9.13 8.70 -23.62
N LYS A 143 7.95 8.66 -24.25
CA LYS A 143 6.89 9.66 -24.04
C LYS A 143 6.01 9.23 -22.89
N ALA A 144 5.53 10.20 -22.12
CA ALA A 144 4.63 9.99 -21.00
C ALA A 144 3.28 9.35 -21.38
N LEU A 145 2.83 9.48 -22.64
CA LEU A 145 1.48 9.10 -23.04
C LEU A 145 1.32 7.59 -23.15
N SER A 146 0.33 7.04 -22.44
CA SER A 146 -0.11 5.65 -22.61
C SER A 146 -1.22 5.54 -23.67
N ASP A 147 -1.29 4.40 -24.34
CA ASP A 147 -2.32 4.10 -25.34
C ASP A 147 -3.53 3.41 -24.69
N ARG A 148 -4.73 3.75 -25.16
CA ARG A 148 -6.00 3.12 -24.78
C ARG A 148 -5.94 1.60 -24.98
N LYS A 149 -5.31 1.15 -26.06
CA LYS A 149 -5.22 -0.28 -26.38
C LYS A 149 -4.43 -1.05 -25.31
N GLU A 150 -3.37 -0.46 -24.76
CA GLU A 150 -2.60 -1.05 -23.66
C GLU A 150 -3.48 -1.26 -22.42
N HIS A 151 -4.30 -0.25 -22.05
CA HIS A 151 -5.24 -0.37 -20.93
C HIS A 151 -6.31 -1.44 -21.18
N GLU A 152 -6.88 -1.50 -22.39
CA GLU A 152 -7.90 -2.50 -22.77
C GLU A 152 -7.37 -3.94 -22.66
N ASP A 153 -6.17 -4.19 -23.18
CA ASP A 153 -5.56 -5.52 -23.15
C ASP A 153 -5.21 -5.96 -21.71
N LEU A 154 -4.65 -5.04 -20.92
CA LEU A 154 -4.34 -5.29 -19.52
C LEU A 154 -5.61 -5.55 -18.69
N TRP A 155 -6.67 -4.75 -18.91
CA TRP A 155 -7.97 -4.92 -18.24
C TRP A 155 -8.61 -6.26 -18.58
N LYS A 156 -8.60 -6.67 -19.85
CA LYS A 156 -9.16 -7.96 -20.27
C LYS A 156 -8.45 -9.14 -19.60
N ALA A 157 -7.12 -9.08 -19.48
CA ALA A 157 -6.35 -10.10 -18.78
C ALA A 157 -6.68 -10.15 -17.28
N PHE A 158 -6.75 -8.97 -16.63
CA PHE A 158 -7.15 -8.83 -15.23
C PHE A 158 -8.56 -9.40 -14.97
N GLN A 159 -9.55 -9.06 -15.80
CA GLN A 159 -10.92 -9.58 -15.70
C GLN A 159 -10.97 -11.11 -15.77
N GLY A 160 -10.16 -11.71 -16.65
CA GLY A 160 -10.08 -13.16 -16.80
C GLY A 160 -9.52 -13.88 -15.56
N GLU A 161 -8.70 -13.23 -14.75
CA GLU A 161 -8.19 -13.79 -13.48
C GLU A 161 -9.13 -13.49 -12.30
N VAL A 162 -9.62 -12.25 -12.20
CA VAL A 162 -10.55 -11.84 -11.13
C VAL A 162 -11.84 -12.67 -11.13
N ALA A 163 -12.36 -13.04 -12.29
CA ALA A 163 -13.56 -13.87 -12.40
C ALA A 163 -13.42 -15.27 -11.75
N ARG A 164 -12.20 -15.71 -11.45
CA ARG A 164 -11.91 -17.02 -10.82
C ARG A 164 -11.83 -16.98 -9.30
N LEU A 165 -12.00 -15.81 -8.68
CA LEU A 165 -11.93 -15.64 -7.22
C LEU A 165 -13.20 -16.14 -6.51
N GLY A 166 -14.25 -16.46 -7.26
CA GLY A 166 -15.50 -17.00 -6.71
C GLY A 166 -15.27 -18.25 -5.86
N GLY A 167 -15.92 -18.32 -4.70
CA GLY A 167 -15.86 -19.47 -3.79
C GLY A 167 -14.76 -19.42 -2.73
N MET A 168 -13.90 -18.39 -2.72
CA MET A 168 -12.91 -18.17 -1.66
C MET A 168 -13.56 -17.60 -0.38
N GLY A 169 -12.94 -17.86 0.78
CA GLY A 169 -13.24 -17.14 2.02
C GLY A 169 -12.80 -15.68 1.94
N GLN A 170 -13.32 -14.82 2.82
CA GLN A 170 -13.09 -13.37 2.75
C GLN A 170 -11.61 -13.01 2.82
N ARG A 171 -10.85 -13.70 3.67
CA ARG A 171 -9.40 -13.50 3.80
C ARG A 171 -8.67 -13.89 2.53
N GLU A 172 -8.91 -15.09 2.02
CA GLU A 172 -8.25 -15.63 0.83
C GLU A 172 -8.61 -14.79 -0.40
N TYR A 173 -9.87 -14.32 -0.48
CA TYR A 173 -10.33 -13.41 -1.52
C TYR A 173 -9.55 -12.08 -1.48
N LEU A 174 -9.45 -11.45 -0.30
CA LEU A 174 -8.73 -10.19 -0.13
C LEU A 174 -7.24 -10.35 -0.49
N GLU A 175 -6.58 -11.39 0.03
CA GLU A 175 -5.15 -11.63 -0.21
C GLU A 175 -4.89 -11.97 -1.70
N THR A 176 -5.75 -12.76 -2.34
CA THR A 176 -5.63 -13.06 -3.78
C THR A 176 -5.86 -11.81 -4.63
N LEU A 177 -6.89 -11.03 -4.31
CA LEU A 177 -7.17 -9.77 -4.99
C LEU A 177 -6.03 -8.77 -4.83
N TYR A 178 -5.43 -8.67 -3.64
CA TYR A 178 -4.24 -7.85 -3.39
C TYR A 178 -3.11 -8.18 -4.37
N TYR A 179 -2.79 -9.46 -4.56
CA TYR A 179 -1.73 -9.87 -5.51
C TYR A 179 -2.14 -9.72 -6.98
N LEU A 180 -3.43 -9.85 -7.32
CA LEU A 180 -3.90 -9.50 -8.66
C LEU A 180 -3.79 -8.00 -8.94
N LEU A 181 -4.10 -7.15 -7.97
CA LEU A 181 -3.90 -5.71 -8.09
C LEU A 181 -2.41 -5.39 -8.22
N LEU A 182 -1.53 -6.00 -7.41
CA LEU A 182 -0.08 -5.86 -7.61
C LEU A 182 0.32 -6.26 -9.04
N LYS A 183 -0.13 -7.42 -9.50
CA LYS A 183 0.22 -7.93 -10.83
C LYS A 183 -0.23 -6.99 -11.95
N TYR A 184 -1.43 -6.43 -11.86
CA TYR A 184 -2.05 -5.71 -12.99
C TYR A 184 -2.05 -4.18 -12.86
N THR A 185 -1.77 -3.62 -11.69
CA THR A 185 -1.85 -2.16 -11.46
C THR A 185 -0.56 -1.54 -10.94
N TRP A 186 0.55 -2.29 -10.83
CA TRP A 186 1.86 -1.79 -10.41
C TRP A 186 2.45 -0.71 -11.34
N SER A 187 2.14 -0.73 -12.65
CA SER A 187 2.63 0.26 -13.63
C SER A 187 1.55 1.22 -14.12
N ILE A 188 0.36 1.20 -13.51
CA ILE A 188 -0.72 2.15 -13.75
C ILE A 188 -0.52 3.34 -12.79
N PRO A 189 -0.39 4.60 -13.23
CA PRO A 189 -0.31 5.72 -12.29
C PRO A 189 -1.61 5.88 -11.50
N SER A 190 -1.53 6.10 -10.20
CA SER A 190 -2.70 6.41 -9.35
C SER A 190 -3.36 7.75 -9.71
N ALA A 191 -2.54 8.74 -10.07
CA ALA A 191 -2.95 10.05 -10.57
C ALA A 191 -1.95 10.53 -11.64
N TYR A 192 -2.47 11.28 -12.61
CA TYR A 192 -1.68 11.99 -13.63
C TYR A 192 -2.24 13.38 -13.93
N TYR A 193 -3.38 13.72 -13.32
CA TYR A 193 -3.99 15.03 -13.44
C TYR A 193 -3.48 15.90 -12.31
N LYS A 194 -2.77 16.98 -12.64
CA LYS A 194 -2.12 17.88 -11.68
C LYS A 194 -1.09 17.24 -10.75
N ALA A 195 -0.63 16.02 -11.06
CA ALA A 195 0.31 15.29 -10.21
C ALA A 195 1.36 14.58 -11.06
N ILE A 196 2.58 14.49 -10.54
CA ILE A 196 3.63 13.65 -11.13
C ILE A 196 3.16 12.19 -11.07
N PRO A 197 3.15 11.45 -12.19
CA PRO A 197 2.63 10.09 -12.24
C PRO A 197 3.69 9.07 -11.79
N ASP A 198 4.23 9.18 -10.57
CA ASP A 198 5.30 8.32 -10.04
C ASP A 198 4.85 7.40 -8.88
N VAL A 199 3.57 7.44 -8.51
CA VAL A 199 2.95 6.52 -7.55
C VAL A 199 1.99 5.59 -8.29
N SER A 200 2.22 4.27 -8.17
CA SER A 200 1.36 3.27 -8.79
C SER A 200 -0.04 3.23 -8.17
N LEU A 201 -1.03 2.81 -8.95
CA LEU A 201 -2.40 2.59 -8.50
C LEU A 201 -2.44 1.50 -7.41
N PHE A 202 -1.59 0.48 -7.53
CA PHE A 202 -1.45 -0.54 -6.50
C PHE A 202 -0.98 0.03 -5.16
N ASP A 203 0.14 0.77 -5.16
CA ASP A 203 0.73 1.30 -3.92
C ASP A 203 -0.20 2.34 -3.27
N HIS A 204 -0.86 3.17 -4.07
CA HIS A 204 -1.90 4.10 -3.61
C HIS A 204 -3.06 3.35 -2.94
N SER A 205 -3.70 2.41 -3.65
CA SER A 205 -4.80 1.61 -3.09
C SER A 205 -4.40 0.84 -1.83
N ARG A 206 -3.20 0.24 -1.80
CA ARG A 206 -2.70 -0.49 -0.62
C ARG A 206 -2.54 0.43 0.58
N THR A 207 -1.91 1.59 0.41
CA THR A 207 -1.65 2.51 1.51
C THR A 207 -2.92 3.18 2.00
N THR A 208 -3.85 3.55 1.11
CA THR A 208 -5.21 3.99 1.48
C THR A 208 -5.92 2.93 2.32
N ALA A 209 -5.87 1.66 1.92
CA ALA A 209 -6.45 0.55 2.69
C ALA A 209 -5.79 0.38 4.07
N ALA A 210 -4.46 0.44 4.14
CA ALA A 210 -3.71 0.32 5.41
C ALA A 210 -4.09 1.42 6.41
N ILE A 211 -4.16 2.68 5.94
CA ILE A 211 -4.55 3.83 6.76
C ILE A 211 -5.99 3.69 7.25
N ALA A 212 -6.91 3.31 6.35
CA ALA A 212 -8.32 3.12 6.69
C ALA A 212 -8.51 2.02 7.74
N VAL A 213 -7.80 0.89 7.61
CA VAL A 213 -7.83 -0.18 8.60
C VAL A 213 -7.36 0.31 9.96
N CYS A 214 -6.27 1.09 10.02
CA CYS A 214 -5.76 1.61 11.28
C CYS A 214 -6.76 2.56 11.94
N LEU A 215 -7.34 3.52 11.21
CA LEU A 215 -8.33 4.45 11.75
C LEU A 215 -9.58 3.72 12.25
N ASN A 216 -10.06 2.72 11.51
CA ASN A 216 -11.19 1.89 11.95
C ASN A 216 -10.87 1.05 13.19
N ALA A 217 -9.72 0.37 13.20
CA ALA A 217 -9.29 -0.47 14.32
C ALA A 217 -8.96 0.33 15.60
N GLN A 218 -8.61 1.60 15.45
CA GLN A 218 -8.45 2.55 16.56
C GLN A 218 -9.80 2.98 17.16
N GLY A 219 -10.90 2.81 16.43
CA GLY A 219 -12.23 3.27 16.84
C GLY A 219 -12.44 4.77 16.59
N THR A 220 -11.77 5.36 15.59
CA THR A 220 -11.98 6.77 15.21
C THR A 220 -13.46 7.02 14.89
N SER A 221 -14.04 8.05 15.50
CA SER A 221 -15.45 8.39 15.30
C SER A 221 -15.69 9.14 13.98
N GLU A 222 -16.94 9.19 13.51
CA GLU A 222 -17.29 10.00 12.33
C GLU A 222 -17.00 11.50 12.56
N GLU A 223 -17.19 11.99 13.79
CA GLU A 223 -16.87 13.37 14.16
C GLU A 223 -15.36 13.64 14.00
N ASP A 224 -14.51 12.72 14.47
CA ASP A 224 -13.06 12.87 14.37
C ASP A 224 -12.57 12.73 12.93
N LEU A 225 -13.20 11.85 12.13
CA LEU A 225 -12.95 11.80 10.69
C LEU A 225 -13.32 13.13 10.01
N GLY A 226 -14.44 13.75 10.42
CA GLY A 226 -14.86 15.07 9.96
C GLY A 226 -13.83 16.16 10.27
N LYS A 227 -13.29 16.17 11.50
CA LYS A 227 -12.21 17.09 11.91
C LYS A 227 -10.94 16.87 11.10
N LEU A 228 -10.49 15.62 10.94
CA LEU A 228 -9.34 15.28 10.11
C LEU A 228 -9.52 15.73 8.65
N MET A 229 -10.71 15.51 8.09
CA MET A 229 -11.05 15.95 6.73
C MET A 229 -11.00 17.49 6.60
N GLU A 230 -11.48 18.22 7.60
CA GLU A 230 -11.37 19.69 7.62
C GLU A 230 -9.91 20.15 7.70
N SER A 231 -9.11 19.57 8.61
CA SER A 231 -7.70 19.92 8.75
C SER A 231 -6.91 19.62 7.48
N LEU A 232 -7.19 18.50 6.80
CA LEU A 232 -6.60 18.18 5.49
C LEU A 232 -6.99 19.20 4.41
N ARG A 233 -8.27 19.59 4.33
CA ARG A 233 -8.75 20.64 3.39
C ARG A 233 -8.05 21.97 3.61
N ARG A 234 -7.86 22.35 4.88
CA ARG A 234 -7.26 23.63 5.28
C ARG A 234 -5.73 23.59 5.31
N ARG A 235 -5.12 22.41 5.09
CA ARG A 235 -3.68 22.15 5.32
C ARG A 235 -3.24 22.59 6.72
N ASP A 236 -4.12 22.42 7.70
CA ASP A 236 -3.87 22.74 9.10
C ASP A 236 -3.02 21.63 9.74
N ARG A 237 -1.76 21.94 10.02
CA ARG A 237 -0.81 20.98 10.57
C ARG A 237 -1.03 20.70 12.04
N GLU A 238 -1.55 21.66 12.78
CA GLU A 238 -1.79 21.51 14.21
C GLU A 238 -2.94 20.51 14.43
N GLY A 239 -4.03 20.63 13.66
CA GLY A 239 -5.09 19.62 13.63
C GLY A 239 -4.68 18.23 13.13
N LEU A 240 -3.43 18.05 12.67
CA LEU A 240 -2.88 16.81 12.14
C LEU A 240 -1.64 16.33 12.92
N SER A 241 -1.32 16.93 14.07
CA SER A 241 -0.11 16.61 14.84
C SER A 241 -0.27 15.46 15.81
N ASP A 242 -1.50 15.13 16.21
CA ASP A 242 -1.75 14.06 17.17
C ASP A 242 -1.50 12.68 16.54
N PRO A 243 -0.68 11.82 17.17
CA PRO A 243 -0.43 10.49 16.63
C PRO A 243 -1.70 9.63 16.59
N LEU A 244 -1.96 9.02 15.44
CA LEU A 244 -3.07 8.08 15.25
C LEU A 244 -2.58 6.68 14.83
N PHE A 245 -1.30 6.55 14.49
CA PHE A 245 -0.72 5.34 13.94
C PHE A 245 0.58 4.96 14.64
N LEU A 246 0.95 3.70 14.47
CA LEU A 246 2.28 3.18 14.77
C LEU A 246 2.92 2.71 13.48
N LEU A 247 4.18 3.10 13.28
CA LEU A 247 5.06 2.42 12.33
C LEU A 247 5.85 1.37 13.11
N VAL A 248 5.52 0.11 12.89
CA VAL A 248 6.12 -1.04 13.58
C VAL A 248 7.14 -1.68 12.66
N GLY A 249 8.37 -1.83 13.13
CA GLY A 249 9.47 -2.42 12.37
C GLY A 249 10.09 -3.61 13.08
N GLY A 250 10.54 -4.58 12.29
CA GLY A 250 11.34 -5.69 12.78
C GLY A 250 12.57 -5.91 11.91
N ASP A 251 13.71 -6.18 12.53
CA ASP A 251 14.97 -6.51 11.86
C ASP A 251 15.58 -7.77 12.46
N ILE A 252 15.92 -8.74 11.62
CA ILE A 252 16.60 -9.96 12.04
C ILE A 252 18.10 -9.69 12.08
N SER A 253 18.66 -9.78 13.28
CA SER A 253 20.11 -9.66 13.49
C SER A 253 20.77 -11.03 13.59
N GLY A 254 22.07 -11.08 13.33
CA GLY A 254 22.86 -12.32 13.21
C GLY A 254 22.83 -12.96 11.80
N ILE A 255 22.23 -12.30 10.80
CA ILE A 255 22.10 -12.84 9.43
C ILE A 255 23.46 -13.22 8.83
N GLN A 256 24.47 -12.36 8.95
CA GLN A 256 25.79 -12.59 8.37
C GLN A 256 26.44 -13.84 8.95
N ASP A 257 26.52 -13.92 10.28
CA ASP A 257 27.11 -15.07 10.99
C ASP A 257 26.35 -16.36 10.68
N PHE A 258 25.02 -16.30 10.68
CA PHE A 258 24.16 -17.44 10.35
C PHE A 258 24.40 -17.93 8.91
N LEU A 259 24.46 -17.03 7.93
CA LEU A 259 24.70 -17.37 6.53
C LEU A 259 26.06 -18.04 6.33
N TYR A 260 27.12 -17.47 6.92
CA TYR A 260 28.50 -17.84 6.63
C TYR A 260 29.13 -18.87 7.57
N THR A 261 28.38 -19.43 8.54
CA THR A 261 28.81 -20.62 9.31
C THR A 261 28.81 -21.88 8.43
N LEU A 262 29.65 -21.93 7.39
CA LEU A 262 29.64 -22.97 6.35
C LEU A 262 30.69 -24.05 6.65
N THR A 263 30.29 -25.31 6.53
CA THR A 263 31.23 -26.44 6.44
C THR A 263 31.74 -26.57 5.00
N SER A 264 32.96 -27.11 4.83
CA SER A 264 33.68 -27.13 3.55
C SER A 264 33.03 -27.94 2.42
N GLN A 265 32.03 -28.78 2.70
CA GLN A 265 31.26 -29.52 1.69
C GLN A 265 29.84 -28.97 1.53
N GLY A 266 29.42 -28.73 0.28
CA GLY A 266 28.05 -28.29 -0.04
C GLY A 266 27.74 -26.82 0.29
N ALA A 267 28.77 -26.00 0.51
CA ALA A 267 28.67 -24.60 0.93
C ALA A 267 27.67 -23.76 0.11
N ALA A 268 27.69 -23.88 -1.23
CA ALA A 268 26.76 -23.14 -2.10
C ALA A 268 25.28 -23.55 -1.90
N LYS A 269 25.00 -24.83 -1.69
CA LYS A 269 23.64 -25.33 -1.39
C LYS A 269 23.20 -24.90 0.00
N GLY A 270 24.10 -24.97 0.98
CA GLY A 270 23.87 -24.49 2.35
C GLY A 270 23.53 -23.00 2.40
N LEU A 271 24.29 -22.17 1.68
CA LEU A 271 24.07 -20.72 1.62
C LEU A 271 22.70 -20.37 1.03
N ARG A 272 22.31 -20.99 -0.10
CA ARG A 272 20.98 -20.79 -0.71
C ARG A 272 19.85 -21.24 0.22
N GLY A 273 20.01 -22.38 0.88
CA GLY A 273 19.03 -22.89 1.84
C GLY A 273 18.83 -21.96 3.03
N ARG A 274 19.92 -21.41 3.58
CA ARG A 274 19.86 -20.44 4.69
C ARG A 274 19.28 -19.09 4.28
N SER A 275 19.62 -18.60 3.08
CA SER A 275 19.03 -17.37 2.56
C SER A 275 17.52 -17.49 2.38
N LEU A 276 17.05 -18.59 1.79
CA LEU A 276 15.61 -18.88 1.69
C LEU A 276 14.97 -19.02 3.09
N TYR A 277 15.63 -19.72 4.01
CA TYR A 277 15.15 -19.88 5.38
C TYR A 277 14.93 -18.53 6.06
N LEU A 278 15.88 -17.58 5.96
CA LEU A 278 15.74 -16.25 6.54
C LEU A 278 14.58 -15.46 5.93
N GLN A 279 14.37 -15.55 4.61
CA GLN A 279 13.23 -14.94 3.94
C GLN A 279 11.90 -15.51 4.45
N LEU A 280 11.81 -16.83 4.59
CA LEU A 280 10.62 -17.50 5.13
C LEU A 280 10.38 -17.17 6.60
N LEU A 281 11.44 -17.10 7.41
CA LEU A 281 11.36 -16.74 8.83
C LEU A 281 10.85 -15.30 9.00
N LEU A 282 11.42 -14.35 8.24
CA LEU A 282 11.00 -12.96 8.24
C LEU A 282 9.52 -12.82 7.84
N GLY A 283 9.10 -13.50 6.77
CA GLY A 283 7.70 -13.56 6.35
C GLY A 283 6.79 -14.17 7.40
N ALA A 284 7.19 -15.27 8.03
CA ALA A 284 6.41 -15.92 9.08
C ALA A 284 6.20 -15.01 10.29
N ILE A 285 7.24 -14.27 10.71
CA ILE A 285 7.18 -13.29 11.80
C ILE A 285 6.23 -12.14 11.46
N ALA A 286 6.41 -11.51 10.30
CA ALA A 286 5.56 -10.39 9.88
C ALA A 286 4.08 -10.80 9.81
N HIS A 287 3.78 -11.93 9.16
CA HIS A 287 2.42 -12.44 9.05
C HIS A 287 1.86 -12.90 10.41
N PHE A 288 2.70 -13.38 11.32
CA PHE A 288 2.30 -13.70 12.69
C PHE A 288 1.87 -12.45 13.45
N LEU A 289 2.64 -11.36 13.38
CA LEU A 289 2.31 -10.09 14.01
C LEU A 289 0.99 -9.53 13.48
N LEU A 290 0.81 -9.47 12.16
CA LEU A 290 -0.44 -9.00 11.55
C LEU A 290 -1.65 -9.83 12.00
N ARG A 291 -1.54 -11.17 12.02
CA ARG A 291 -2.62 -12.04 12.52
C ARG A 291 -2.96 -11.78 13.99
N LYS A 292 -1.95 -11.55 14.83
CA LYS A 292 -2.16 -11.30 16.27
C LYS A 292 -2.80 -9.94 16.54
N LEU A 293 -2.56 -8.97 15.67
CA LEU A 293 -3.13 -7.63 15.72
C LEU A 293 -4.43 -7.48 14.91
N ASP A 294 -4.94 -8.57 14.34
CA ASP A 294 -6.09 -8.59 13.41
C ASP A 294 -5.97 -7.59 12.23
N LEU A 295 -4.75 -7.50 11.69
CA LEU A 295 -4.42 -6.67 10.55
C LEU A 295 -4.34 -7.49 9.26
N PRO A 296 -4.97 -7.04 8.16
CA PRO A 296 -4.84 -7.62 6.83
C PRO A 296 -3.47 -7.32 6.21
N LEU A 297 -3.15 -8.05 5.14
CA LEU A 297 -1.85 -7.95 4.45
C LEU A 297 -1.53 -6.54 3.93
N VAL A 298 -2.55 -5.72 3.64
CA VAL A 298 -2.38 -4.34 3.14
C VAL A 298 -1.58 -3.46 4.10
N ASN A 299 -1.57 -3.77 5.40
CA ASN A 299 -0.81 -3.04 6.41
C ASN A 299 0.70 -3.28 6.33
N LEU A 300 1.16 -4.37 5.69
CA LEU A 300 2.58 -4.66 5.47
C LEU A 300 3.13 -3.76 4.35
N LEU A 301 3.87 -2.73 4.72
CA LEU A 301 4.38 -1.74 3.77
C LEU A 301 5.67 -2.22 3.09
N TYR A 302 6.52 -2.92 3.82
CA TYR A 302 7.79 -3.44 3.31
C TYR A 302 8.18 -4.74 3.99
N ILE A 303 8.77 -5.65 3.22
CA ILE A 303 9.45 -6.84 3.71
C ILE A 303 10.58 -7.20 2.75
N GLY A 304 11.82 -7.21 3.24
CA GLY A 304 12.99 -7.50 2.41
C GLY A 304 14.30 -7.21 3.13
N GLY A 305 15.40 -7.80 2.66
CA GLY A 305 16.74 -7.49 3.17
C GLY A 305 16.98 -7.80 4.66
N GLY A 306 16.15 -8.64 5.28
CA GLY A 306 16.26 -8.98 6.72
C GLY A 306 15.33 -8.18 7.64
N ASN A 307 14.62 -7.17 7.11
CA ASN A 307 13.67 -6.37 7.87
C ASN A 307 12.30 -6.26 7.22
N PHE A 308 11.33 -5.83 8.03
CA PHE A 308 9.99 -5.45 7.59
C PHE A 308 9.53 -4.23 8.37
N TYR A 309 8.56 -3.51 7.80
CA TYR A 309 7.76 -2.57 8.58
C TYR A 309 6.32 -2.54 8.08
N PHE A 310 5.40 -2.29 9.01
CA PHE A 310 3.96 -2.25 8.77
C PHE A 310 3.32 -1.10 9.54
N LEU A 311 2.20 -0.60 9.02
CA LEU A 311 1.39 0.42 9.69
C LEU A 311 0.34 -0.25 10.58
N ALA A 312 0.23 0.19 11.83
CA ALA A 312 -0.73 -0.33 12.80
C ALA A 312 -1.53 0.80 13.49
N PRO A 313 -2.72 0.52 14.04
CA PRO A 313 -3.44 1.46 14.88
C PRO A 313 -2.67 1.76 16.16
N LEU A 314 -2.87 2.94 16.75
CA LEU A 314 -2.23 3.31 18.02
C LEU A 314 -2.56 2.32 19.16
N SER A 315 -3.76 1.76 19.16
CA SER A 315 -4.26 0.75 20.10
C SER A 315 -3.46 -0.55 20.09
N ALA A 316 -2.71 -0.84 19.02
CA ALA A 316 -1.84 -2.01 18.96
C ALA A 316 -0.65 -1.94 19.94
N GLU A 317 -0.27 -0.75 20.42
CA GLU A 317 0.88 -0.53 21.31
C GLU A 317 0.83 -1.43 22.55
N GLU A 318 -0.36 -1.63 23.12
CA GLU A 318 -0.59 -2.45 24.31
C GLU A 318 -0.19 -3.92 24.12
N GLN A 319 -0.30 -4.44 22.89
CA GLN A 319 -0.05 -5.85 22.57
C GLN A 319 1.39 -6.10 22.11
N LEU A 320 2.04 -5.10 21.51
CA LEU A 320 3.38 -5.25 20.90
C LEU A 320 4.44 -5.73 21.89
N GLY A 321 4.39 -5.26 23.14
CA GLY A 321 5.32 -5.71 24.18
C GLY A 321 5.22 -7.20 24.50
N ALA A 322 4.01 -7.76 24.52
CA ALA A 322 3.80 -9.19 24.74
C ALA A 322 4.22 -10.02 23.51
N LEU A 323 3.87 -9.55 22.31
CA LEU A 323 4.26 -10.21 21.05
C LEU A 323 5.77 -10.24 20.86
N ARG A 324 6.47 -9.15 21.20
CA ARG A 324 7.94 -9.09 21.20
C ARG A 324 8.54 -10.19 22.07
N ARG A 325 8.03 -10.37 23.30
CA ARG A 325 8.49 -11.43 24.21
C ARG A 325 8.18 -12.81 23.66
N GLU A 326 6.99 -13.04 23.12
CA GLU A 326 6.61 -14.33 22.55
C GLU A 326 7.56 -14.74 21.41
N ILE A 327 7.84 -13.82 20.49
CA ILE A 327 8.75 -14.06 19.37
C ILE A 327 10.18 -14.32 19.87
N ALA A 328 10.66 -13.52 20.85
CA ALA A 328 11.98 -13.70 21.42
C ALA A 328 12.16 -15.10 22.06
N HIS A 329 11.16 -15.60 22.79
CA HIS A 329 11.23 -16.95 23.37
C HIS A 329 11.27 -18.04 22.28
N LYS A 330 10.43 -17.91 21.24
CA LYS A 330 10.43 -18.84 20.10
C LYS A 330 11.79 -18.85 19.39
N LEU A 331 12.34 -17.68 19.06
CA LEU A 331 13.66 -17.58 18.41
C LEU A 331 14.78 -18.11 19.30
N LEU A 332 14.78 -17.80 20.60
CA LEU A 332 15.78 -18.32 21.53
C LEU A 332 15.75 -19.85 21.60
N SER A 333 14.57 -20.47 21.66
CA SER A 333 14.44 -21.93 21.67
C SER A 333 14.92 -22.61 20.39
N LEU A 334 14.73 -21.97 19.23
CA LEU A 334 15.07 -22.52 17.92
C LEU A 334 16.53 -22.25 17.51
N HIS A 335 17.05 -21.08 17.88
CA HIS A 335 18.33 -20.56 17.38
C HIS A 335 19.38 -20.36 18.45
N ARG A 336 19.05 -20.50 19.74
CA ARG A 336 20.00 -20.42 20.86
C ARG A 336 20.85 -19.13 20.88
N GLY A 337 20.35 -18.05 20.28
CA GLY A 337 21.05 -16.77 20.18
C GLY A 337 21.68 -16.47 18.82
N ASP A 338 21.76 -17.43 17.90
CA ASP A 338 22.32 -17.23 16.55
C ASP A 338 21.50 -16.22 15.73
N LEU A 339 20.19 -16.15 16.00
CA LEU A 339 19.26 -15.21 15.40
C LEU A 339 18.38 -14.61 16.49
N TYR A 340 18.19 -13.29 16.43
CA TYR A 340 17.16 -12.60 17.20
C TYR A 340 16.45 -11.57 16.33
N LEU A 341 15.24 -11.19 16.75
CA LEU A 341 14.47 -10.12 16.11
C LEU A 341 14.52 -8.87 17.00
N ALA A 342 15.09 -7.78 16.48
CA ALA A 342 14.82 -6.45 17.00
C ALA A 342 13.40 -6.07 16.57
N LEU A 343 12.52 -5.73 17.52
CA LEU A 343 11.15 -5.28 17.24
C LEU A 343 10.89 -3.97 17.99
N SER A 344 10.63 -2.92 17.23
CA SER A 344 10.46 -1.55 17.71
C SER A 344 9.31 -0.86 16.96
N TRP A 345 8.83 0.26 17.51
CA TRP A 345 7.78 1.06 16.90
C TRP A 345 7.96 2.54 17.21
N VAL A 346 7.41 3.38 16.33
CA VAL A 346 7.35 4.84 16.48
C VAL A 346 5.93 5.34 16.25
N LYS A 347 5.57 6.42 16.94
CA LYS A 347 4.28 7.09 16.77
C LYS A 347 4.30 7.94 15.50
N VAL A 348 3.23 7.83 14.71
CA VAL A 348 3.04 8.53 13.45
C VAL A 348 1.74 9.32 13.52
N ALA A 349 1.83 10.61 13.17
CA ALA A 349 0.70 11.52 13.08
C ALA A 349 0.24 11.69 11.62
N PRO A 350 -1.01 12.11 11.36
CA PRO A 350 -1.48 12.41 10.00
C PRO A 350 -0.58 13.38 9.23
N SER A 351 0.01 14.36 9.92
CA SER A 351 0.96 15.33 9.35
C SER A 351 2.25 14.71 8.82
N ASP A 352 2.65 13.52 9.30
CA ASP A 352 3.84 12.81 8.81
C ASP A 352 3.65 12.26 7.39
N PHE A 353 2.41 12.12 6.91
CA PHE A 353 2.10 11.71 5.53
C PHE A 353 2.11 12.87 4.52
N ILE A 354 2.35 14.11 4.97
CA ILE A 354 2.19 15.31 4.15
C ILE A 354 3.55 15.97 3.95
N LEU A 355 3.93 16.23 2.69
CA LEU A 355 5.19 16.93 2.39
C LEU A 355 5.27 18.30 3.10
N ASP A 356 6.42 18.58 3.70
CA ASP A 356 6.79 19.90 4.25
C ASP A 356 7.86 20.64 3.43
N GLY A 357 8.31 20.04 2.32
CA GLY A 357 9.48 20.53 1.57
C GLY A 357 10.82 20.21 2.24
N GLY A 358 10.82 19.56 3.40
CA GLY A 358 12.01 19.06 4.07
C GLY A 358 12.60 17.82 3.39
N ILE A 359 13.91 17.67 3.53
CA ILE A 359 14.67 16.50 3.07
C ILE A 359 15.49 16.00 4.26
N PRO A 360 15.25 14.78 4.78
CA PRO A 360 14.22 13.81 4.36
C PRO A 360 12.79 14.28 4.63
N SER A 361 11.81 13.70 3.91
CA SER A 361 10.37 13.98 4.13
C SER A 361 9.94 13.62 5.57
N PRO A 362 8.80 14.13 6.07
CA PRO A 362 8.31 13.76 7.41
C PRO A 362 8.16 12.23 7.58
N TRP A 363 7.59 11.54 6.59
CA TRP A 363 7.51 10.08 6.58
C TRP A 363 8.88 9.41 6.67
N MET A 364 9.84 9.86 5.85
CA MET A 364 11.20 9.28 5.89
C MET A 364 11.91 9.52 7.22
N ARG A 365 11.68 10.66 7.89
CA ARG A 365 12.18 10.86 9.27
C ARG A 365 11.62 9.84 10.26
N LYS A 366 10.36 9.41 10.09
CA LYS A 366 9.76 8.35 10.92
C LYS A 366 10.33 6.98 10.60
N VAL A 367 10.61 6.70 9.33
CA VAL A 367 11.33 5.48 8.93
C VAL A 367 12.73 5.48 9.56
N ASP A 368 13.48 6.58 9.47
CA ASP A 368 14.82 6.70 10.07
C ASP A 368 14.77 6.59 11.61
N GLU A 369 13.78 7.22 12.27
CA GLU A 369 13.55 7.08 13.72
C GLU A 369 13.32 5.62 14.11
N LEU A 370 12.51 4.89 13.33
CA LEU A 370 12.23 3.47 13.57
C LEU A 370 13.50 2.63 13.42
N PHE A 371 14.24 2.77 12.32
CA PHE A 371 15.45 1.98 12.10
C PHE A 371 16.57 2.35 13.08
N GLY A 372 16.62 3.60 13.55
CA GLY A 372 17.49 4.01 14.66
C GLY A 372 17.18 3.31 15.99
N LYS A 373 15.95 2.82 16.19
CA LYS A 373 15.54 2.02 17.37
C LYS A 373 15.68 0.51 17.17
N LEU A 374 15.98 0.05 15.96
CA LEU A 374 16.19 -1.37 15.65
C LEU A 374 17.66 -1.77 15.77
N ASN A 375 18.57 -0.84 15.49
CA ASN A 375 19.99 -0.92 15.82
C ASN A 375 20.22 -0.74 17.32
#